data_AF-U4QN26-F1
#
_entry.id   AF-U4QN26-F1
#
_cell.length_a   1.000
_cell.length_b   1.000
_cell.length_c   1.000
_cell.angle_alpha   90.00
_cell.angle_beta   90.00
_cell.angle_gamma   90.00
#
_symmetry.space_group_name_H-M   'P 1'
#
loop_
_entity.id
_entity.type
_entity.pdbx_description
1 polymer ?
#
loop_
_entity_poly.entity_id
_entity_poly.type
_entity_poly.pdbx_seq_one_letter_code
_entity_poly.pdbx_strand_id
1 'polypeptide(L)' 'MAEADLNGATGYGDDDIGRDKLDRVYAQVFDAEDALVRPQFVSGTHTLFTALNGNLKYGDTLTYLTGCHMILCKK' A
#
# COMPACT_ATOMS: atom_id res chain seq x y z
N MET A 1 -4.82 -6.88 -24.93
CA MET A 1 -3.72 -6.05 -25.48
C MET A 1 -3.15 -5.23 -24.33
N ALA A 2 -1.87 -4.86 -24.33
CA ALA A 2 -1.22 -4.22 -23.18
C ALA A 2 -1.82 -2.84 -22.84
N GLU A 3 -2.36 -2.13 -23.82
CA GLU A 3 -3.01 -0.83 -23.60
C GLU A 3 -4.29 -0.95 -22.76
N ALA A 4 -4.92 -2.12 -22.73
CA ALA A 4 -6.14 -2.34 -21.95
C ALA A 4 -5.90 -2.24 -20.44
N ASP A 5 -4.66 -2.46 -19.98
CA ASP A 5 -4.27 -2.32 -18.57
C ASP A 5 -4.27 -0.85 -18.10
N LEU A 6 -4.31 0.10 -19.05
CA LEU A 6 -4.32 1.54 -18.77
C LEU A 6 -5.74 2.11 -18.67
N ASN A 7 -6.76 1.30 -18.90
CA ASN A 7 -8.14 1.71 -18.73
C ASN A 7 -8.45 1.85 -17.23
N GLY A 8 -8.93 3.02 -16.82
CA GLY A 8 -9.39 3.21 -15.45
C GLY A 8 -10.78 2.61 -15.21
N ALA A 9 -11.04 2.15 -13.99
CA ALA A 9 -12.39 1.84 -13.54
C ALA A 9 -13.11 3.06 -12.93
N THR A 10 -14.44 3.03 -12.93
CA THR A 10 -15.29 4.05 -12.29
C THR A 10 -16.22 3.41 -11.25
N GLY A 11 -16.86 4.22 -10.41
CA GLY A 11 -17.76 3.70 -9.36
C GLY A 11 -16.99 2.92 -8.29
N TYR A 12 -17.42 1.69 -8.01
CA TYR A 12 -16.79 0.81 -7.01
C TYR A 12 -15.40 0.32 -7.42
N GLY A 13 -15.11 0.30 -8.73
CA GLY A 13 -13.83 -0.19 -9.23
C GLY A 13 -13.68 -1.71 -9.14
N ASP A 14 -14.78 -2.44 -9.29
CA ASP A 14 -14.77 -3.91 -9.37
C ASP A 14 -14.10 -4.38 -10.67
N ASP A 15 -13.46 -5.55 -10.62
CA ASP A 15 -12.82 -6.22 -11.77
C ASP A 15 -11.85 -5.34 -12.59
N ASP A 16 -11.16 -4.40 -11.94
CA ASP A 16 -10.11 -3.59 -12.54
C ASP A 16 -8.83 -4.41 -12.78
N ILE A 17 -8.74 -5.02 -13.97
CA ILE A 17 -7.62 -5.87 -14.39
C ILE A 17 -6.28 -5.11 -14.39
N GLY A 18 -6.29 -3.83 -14.77
CA GLY A 18 -5.07 -3.00 -14.81
C GLY A 18 -4.49 -2.81 -13.42
N ARG A 19 -5.36 -2.48 -12.45
CA ARG A 19 -5.02 -2.36 -11.04
C ARG A 19 -4.49 -3.67 -10.46
N ASP A 20 -5.17 -4.78 -10.70
CA ASP A 20 -4.77 -6.09 -10.16
C ASP A 20 -3.45 -6.59 -10.78
N LYS A 21 -3.19 -6.25 -12.04
CA LYS A 21 -1.92 -6.54 -12.71
C LYS A 21 -0.78 -5.66 -12.17
N LEU A 22 -1.04 -4.40 -11.87
CA LEU A 22 -0.06 -3.49 -11.28
C LEU A 22 0.44 -4.02 -9.93
N ASP A 23 -0.45 -4.53 -9.08
CA ASP A 23 -0.09 -5.15 -7.81
C ASP A 23 0.84 -6.35 -8.02
N ARG A 24 0.49 -7.25 -8.94
CA ARG A 24 1.33 -8.42 -9.25
C ARG A 24 2.73 -8.03 -9.74
N VAL A 25 2.83 -6.99 -10.57
CA VAL A 25 4.14 -6.50 -11.04
C VAL A 25 4.96 -5.94 -9.88
N TYR A 26 4.36 -5.16 -8.99
CA TYR A 26 5.06 -4.64 -7.81
C TYR A 26 5.49 -5.78 -6.87
N ALA A 27 4.63 -6.75 -6.58
CA ALA A 27 4.97 -7.92 -5.77
C ALA A 27 6.16 -8.70 -6.36
N GLN A 28 6.16 -8.92 -7.68
CA GLN A 28 7.26 -9.58 -8.39
C GLN A 28 8.57 -8.79 -8.34
N VAL A 29 8.53 -7.46 -8.53
CA VAL A 29 9.73 -6.62 -8.54
C VAL A 29 10.36 -6.52 -7.15
N PHE A 30 9.52 -6.46 -6.11
CA PHE A 30 9.98 -6.35 -4.71
C PHE A 30 10.21 -7.69 -4.01
N ASP A 31 10.04 -8.81 -4.73
CA ASP A 31 10.14 -10.17 -4.19
C ASP A 31 9.27 -10.37 -2.93
N ALA A 32 8.00 -9.96 -3.04
CA ALA A 32 7.00 -10.05 -1.98
C ALA A 32 5.85 -10.97 -2.39
N GLU A 33 5.14 -11.52 -1.40
CA GLU A 33 3.98 -12.40 -1.63
C GLU A 33 2.79 -11.66 -2.27
N ASP A 34 2.61 -10.39 -1.93
CA ASP A 34 1.53 -9.53 -2.41
C ASP A 34 1.93 -8.05 -2.39
N ALA A 35 1.19 -7.20 -3.09
CA ALA A 35 1.36 -5.75 -3.07
C ALA A 35 0.02 -5.00 -3.18
N LEU A 36 -0.01 -3.76 -2.68
CA LEU A 36 -1.18 -2.90 -2.76
C LEU A 36 -0.78 -1.51 -3.26
N VAL A 37 -0.98 -1.25 -4.56
CA VAL A 37 -0.55 -0.01 -5.23
C VAL A 37 -1.78 0.80 -5.65
N ARG A 38 -2.01 1.93 -4.98
CA ARG A 38 -3.31 2.60 -5.03
C ARG A 38 -3.18 4.12 -5.07
N PRO A 39 -3.92 4.83 -5.97
CA PRO A 39 -4.01 6.29 -5.92
C PRO A 39 -4.76 6.80 -4.67
N GLN A 40 -5.49 5.93 -3.96
CA GLN A 40 -6.18 6.25 -2.70
C GLN A 40 -5.20 6.61 -1.57
N PHE A 41 -3.92 6.21 -1.68
CA PHE A 41 -2.89 6.65 -0.75
C PHE A 41 -2.37 8.05 -1.12
N VAL A 42 -2.81 9.06 -0.35
CA VAL A 42 -2.38 10.46 -0.53
C VAL A 42 -0.86 10.68 -0.41
N SER A 43 -0.14 9.83 0.32
CA SER A 43 1.33 9.93 0.47
C SER A 43 1.97 8.63 0.98
N GLY A 44 3.30 8.56 0.94
CA GLY A 44 4.06 7.48 1.58
C GLY A 44 3.82 7.40 3.10
N THR A 45 3.67 8.53 3.78
CA THR A 45 3.33 8.57 5.21
C THR A 45 1.95 7.93 5.47
N HIS A 46 0.96 8.19 4.62
CA HIS A 46 -0.36 7.57 4.73
C HIS A 46 -0.28 6.05 4.48
N THR A 47 0.51 5.62 3.50
CA THR A 47 0.72 4.19 3.18
C THR A 47 1.34 3.46 4.38
N LEU A 48 2.40 4.02 4.96
CA LEU A 48 3.09 3.42 6.11
C LEU A 48 2.21 3.38 7.36
N PHE A 49 1.47 4.47 7.65
CA PHE A 49 0.51 4.49 8.75
C PHE A 49 -0.58 3.41 8.58
N THR A 50 -1.09 3.24 7.35
CA THR A 50 -2.10 2.22 7.04
C THR A 50 -1.55 0.81 7.26
N ALA A 51 -0.33 0.53 6.78
CA ALA A 51 0.31 -0.77 6.98
C ALA A 51 0.50 -1.11 8.46
N LEU A 52 0.87 -0.14 9.29
CA LEU A 52 1.03 -0.34 10.73
C LEU A 52 -0.31 -0.55 11.44
N ASN A 53 -1.30 0.31 11.19
CA ASN A 53 -2.62 0.19 11.84
C ASN A 53 -3.39 -1.05 11.37
N GLY A 54 -3.18 -1.52 10.14
CA GLY A 54 -3.79 -2.76 9.66
C GLY A 54 -3.25 -4.01 10.36
N ASN A 55 -2.03 -3.96 10.89
CA ASN A 55 -1.37 -5.09 11.54
C ASN A 55 -1.36 -5.03 13.09
N LEU A 56 -1.49 -3.84 13.68
CA LEU A 56 -1.46 -3.64 15.13
C LEU A 56 -2.88 -3.62 15.73
N LYS A 57 -3.02 -4.23 16.91
CA LYS A 57 -4.25 -4.20 17.71
C LYS A 57 -4.05 -3.42 19.00
N TYR A 58 -5.16 -3.12 19.68
CA TYR A 58 -5.12 -2.50 21.00
C TYR A 58 -4.33 -3.36 21.98
N GLY A 59 -3.34 -2.77 22.64
CA GLY A 59 -2.43 -3.46 23.56
C GLY A 59 -1.12 -3.93 22.94
N ASP A 60 -1.00 -3.96 21.61
CA ASP A 60 0.25 -4.29 20.93
C ASP A 60 1.29 -3.18 21.11
N THR A 61 2.57 -3.56 21.15
CA THR A 61 3.69 -2.63 21.27
C THR A 61 4.51 -2.60 19.98
N LEU A 62 4.60 -1.43 19.34
CA LEU A 62 5.46 -1.18 18.18
C LEU A 62 6.81 -0.62 18.66
N THR A 63 7.91 -1.30 18.34
CA THR A 63 9.27 -0.85 18.69
C THR A 63 10.07 -0.51 17.43
N TYR A 64 10.59 0.72 17.36
CA TYR A 64 11.50 1.15 16.30
C TYR A 64 12.95 0.95 16.73
N LEU A 65 13.67 0.06 16.03
CA LEU A 65 15.07 -0.26 16.35
C LEU A 65 16.07 0.77 15.80
N THR A 66 15.67 1.56 14.81
CA THR A 66 16.53 2.53 14.10
C THR A 66 16.40 3.96 14.63
N GLY A 67 15.77 4.17 15.79
CA GLY A 67 15.56 5.49 16.39
C GLY A 67 14.19 6.12 16.07
N CYS A 68 14.10 7.45 16.14
CA CYS A 68 12.84 8.17 16.02
C CYS A 68 12.25 8.07 14.60
N HIS A 69 11.01 7.60 14.48
CA HIS A 69 10.34 7.44 13.19
C HIS A 69 9.36 8.58 12.89
N MET A 70 9.31 9.02 11.63
CA MET A 70 8.65 10.26 11.20
C MET A 70 7.14 10.35 11.51
N ILE A 71 6.42 9.21 11.64
CA ILE A 71 5.00 9.23 12.02
C ILE A 71 4.76 9.50 13.52
N LEU A 72 5.74 9.19 14.38
CA LEU A 72 5.65 9.39 15.83
C LEU A 72 6.48 10.59 16.30
N CYS A 73 7.49 10.98 15.52
CA CYS A 73 8.46 12.00 15.90
C CYS A 73 8.00 13.44 15.62
N LYS A 74 6.74 13.67 15.22
CA LYS A 74 6.21 15.03 15.08
C LYS A 74 6.01 15.67 16.45
N LYS A 75 7.12 16.11 17.06
CA LYS A 75 7.17 17.17 18.05
C LYS A 75 7.62 18.45 17.35
#